data_AF-A0A7K2LTI4-F1
#
_entry.id   AF-A0A7K2LTI4-F1
#
_cell.length_a   1.000
_cell.length_b   1.000
_cell.length_c   1.000
_cell.angle_alpha   90.00
_cell.angle_beta   90.00
_cell.angle_gamma   90.00
#
_symmetry.space_group_name_H-M   'P 1'
#
loop_
_entity.id
_entity.type
_entity.pdbx_description
1 polymer ?
#
loop_
_entity_poly.entity_id
_entity_poly.type
_entity_poly.pdbx_seq_one_letter_code
_entity_poly.pdbx_strand_id
1 'polypeptide(L)'
;MSEISGQTGHRGTATAVVNESYSFACMRCGHGWEQSYEIEHHTDADGHEFVLYVAEGRIVPSPLSRPSCRNCDGHVVRIMRAGRVSSAQSHLHEHRPQRPAGPVTAPASASENASEPAPGEETADRKAEDGHHWHLSDLLHPFHRKAD
;
A
#
# COMPACT_ATOMS: atom_id res chain seq x y z
N MET A 1 -14.42 28.06 -29.89
CA MET A 1 -13.69 26.81 -29.62
C MET A 1 -14.73 25.84 -29.07
N SER A 2 -15.05 24.80 -29.83
CA SER A 2 -16.18 23.92 -29.53
C SER A 2 -15.85 22.98 -28.38
N GLU A 3 -16.49 23.19 -27.24
CA GLU A 3 -16.50 22.27 -26.11
C GLU A 3 -17.50 21.16 -26.40
N ILE A 4 -16.98 20.02 -26.85
CA ILE A 4 -17.74 18.77 -26.94
C ILE A 4 -17.97 18.25 -25.52
N SER A 5 -19.03 18.73 -24.87
CA SER A 5 -19.59 18.10 -23.67
C SER A 5 -19.76 16.61 -23.93
N GLY A 6 -19.21 15.80 -23.01
CA GLY A 6 -19.10 14.36 -23.09
C GLY A 6 -20.35 13.69 -23.63
N GLN A 7 -20.21 13.13 -24.83
CA GLN A 7 -21.18 12.23 -25.42
C GLN A 7 -21.20 10.94 -24.59
N THR A 8 -22.05 10.88 -23.56
CA THR A 8 -22.56 9.64 -22.96
C THR A 8 -23.52 8.95 -23.96
N GLY A 9 -23.02 8.65 -25.16
CA GLY A 9 -23.80 8.05 -26.24
C GLY A 9 -23.08 6.82 -26.77
N HIS A 10 -23.77 5.67 -26.71
CA HIS A 10 -23.41 4.36 -27.27
C HIS A 10 -22.57 3.39 -26.40
N ARG A 11 -22.98 3.17 -25.15
CA ARG A 11 -22.71 1.89 -24.44
C ARG A 11 -23.45 0.67 -25.05
N GLY A 12 -24.17 0.85 -26.16
CA GLY A 12 -24.98 -0.20 -26.79
C GLY A 12 -24.20 -1.19 -27.67
N THR A 13 -22.88 -1.04 -27.81
CA THR A 13 -22.03 -1.91 -28.66
C THR A 13 -21.10 -2.81 -27.86
N ALA A 14 -21.17 -2.78 -26.53
CA ALA A 14 -20.40 -3.71 -25.70
C ALA A 14 -20.98 -5.12 -25.87
N THR A 15 -20.15 -6.06 -26.31
CA THR A 15 -20.52 -7.48 -26.39
C THR A 15 -20.56 -8.13 -25.01
N ALA A 16 -19.75 -7.63 -24.08
CA ALA A 16 -19.76 -8.01 -22.66
C ALA A 16 -19.20 -6.88 -21.78
N VAL A 17 -19.65 -6.80 -20.53
CA VAL A 17 -19.12 -5.88 -19.53
C VAL A 17 -18.73 -6.65 -18.27
N VAL A 18 -17.50 -6.48 -17.80
CA VAL A 18 -16.98 -7.11 -16.58
C VAL A 18 -16.62 -6.04 -15.58
N ASN A 19 -17.09 -6.16 -14.33
CA ASN A 19 -16.65 -5.27 -13.25
C ASN A 19 -15.42 -5.86 -12.57
N GLU A 20 -14.33 -5.11 -12.53
CA GLU A 20 -13.07 -5.54 -11.92
C GLU A 20 -12.50 -4.42 -11.06
N SER A 21 -11.94 -4.79 -9.91
CA SER A 21 -11.40 -3.84 -8.96
C SER A 21 -9.93 -4.14 -8.70
N TYR A 22 -9.12 -3.09 -8.75
CA TYR A 22 -7.68 -3.21 -8.57
C TYR A 22 -7.20 -2.33 -7.41
N SER A 23 -6.19 -2.84 -6.70
CA SER A 23 -5.43 -2.05 -5.74
C SER A 23 -4.10 -1.64 -6.36
N PHE A 24 -3.70 -0.40 -6.13
CA PHE A 24 -2.48 0.19 -6.66
C PHE A 24 -1.59 0.65 -5.51
N ALA A 25 -0.28 0.56 -5.69
CA ALA A 25 0.71 1.11 -4.77
C ALA A 25 1.85 1.79 -5.55
N CYS A 26 2.05 3.08 -5.32
CA CYS A 26 3.16 3.82 -5.90
C CYS A 26 4.47 3.44 -5.23
N MET A 27 5.44 2.94 -6.00
CA MET A 27 6.76 2.59 -5.46
C MET A 27 7.69 3.81 -5.32
N ARG A 28 7.23 5.01 -5.70
CA ARG A 28 7.97 6.28 -5.52
C ARG A 28 7.58 7.02 -4.23
N CYS A 29 6.30 7.16 -3.94
CA CYS A 29 5.81 7.93 -2.79
C CYS A 29 5.02 7.10 -1.77
N GLY A 30 4.83 5.80 -1.99
CA GLY A 30 4.11 4.91 -1.08
C GLY A 30 2.59 5.04 -1.10
N HIS A 31 2.02 5.99 -1.86
CA HIS A 31 0.57 6.18 -1.92
C HIS A 31 -0.12 4.96 -2.52
N GLY A 32 -1.12 4.43 -1.80
CA GLY A 32 -1.96 3.34 -2.23
C GLY A 32 -3.41 3.78 -2.41
N TRP A 33 -4.06 3.27 -3.46
CA TRP A 33 -5.48 3.52 -3.74
C TRP A 33 -6.12 2.29 -4.38
N GLU A 34 -7.45 2.19 -4.30
CA GLU A 34 -8.22 1.19 -5.03
C GLU A 34 -9.15 1.89 -6.01
N GLN A 35 -9.45 1.21 -7.12
CA GLN A 35 -10.39 1.72 -8.11
C GLN A 35 -11.11 0.54 -8.77
N SER A 36 -12.42 0.68 -8.90
CA SER A 36 -13.28 -0.21 -9.69
C SER A 36 -13.39 0.29 -11.13
N TYR A 37 -13.38 -0.65 -12.06
CA TYR A 37 -13.48 -0.42 -13.49
C TYR A 37 -14.59 -1.30 -14.08
N GLU A 38 -15.32 -0.76 -15.03
CA GLU A 38 -16.11 -1.52 -15.99
C GLU A 38 -15.22 -1.77 -17.22
N ILE A 39 -14.96 -3.04 -17.50
CA ILE A 39 -14.17 -3.51 -18.64
C ILE A 39 -15.16 -3.92 -19.73
N GLU A 40 -15.37 -3.02 -20.68
CA GLU A 40 -16.28 -3.21 -21.80
C GLU A 40 -15.52 -3.91 -22.94
N HIS A 41 -16.00 -5.08 -23.35
CA HIS A 41 -15.50 -5.82 -24.52
C HIS A 41 -16.31 -5.41 -25.74
N HIS A 42 -15.63 -5.17 -26.85
CA HIS A 42 -16.24 -4.73 -28.10
C HIS A 42 -15.67 -5.51 -29.28
N THR A 43 -16.41 -5.48 -30.38
CA THR A 43 -15.98 -5.95 -31.69
C THR A 43 -16.16 -4.81 -32.68
N ASP A 44 -15.12 -4.47 -33.44
CA ASP A 44 -15.22 -3.44 -34.47
C ASP A 44 -15.97 -3.94 -35.72
N ALA A 45 -16.14 -3.07 -36.72
CA ALA A 45 -16.85 -3.42 -37.96
C ALA A 45 -16.11 -4.46 -38.83
N ASP A 46 -14.80 -4.58 -38.64
CA ASP A 46 -13.94 -5.55 -39.34
C ASP A 46 -13.85 -6.88 -38.58
N GLY A 47 -14.47 -6.98 -37.40
CA GLY A 47 -14.51 -8.18 -36.56
C GLY A 47 -13.38 -8.26 -35.53
N HIS A 48 -12.56 -7.22 -35.35
CA HIS A 48 -11.49 -7.23 -34.35
C HIS A 48 -12.02 -6.92 -32.95
N GLU A 49 -11.56 -7.70 -31.98
CA GLU A 49 -11.90 -7.50 -30.57
C GLU A 49 -11.02 -6.42 -29.93
N PHE A 50 -11.63 -5.55 -29.14
CA PHE A 50 -10.93 -4.57 -28.31
C PHE A 50 -11.64 -4.34 -26.99
N VAL A 51 -10.91 -3.74 -26.04
CA VAL A 51 -11.38 -3.54 -24.67
C VAL A 51 -11.31 -2.06 -24.32
N LEU A 52 -12.39 -1.52 -23.76
CA LEU A 52 -12.43 -0.21 -23.15
C LEU A 52 -12.48 -0.34 -21.63
N TYR A 53 -11.70 0.50 -20.97
CA TYR A 53 -11.72 0.61 -19.51
C TYR A 53 -12.53 1.84 -19.13
N VAL A 54 -13.50 1.67 -18.25
CA VAL A 54 -14.37 2.75 -17.79
C VAL A 54 -14.28 2.86 -16.27
N ALA A 55 -14.00 4.07 -15.78
CA ALA A 55 -13.98 4.38 -14.36
C ALA A 55 -14.87 5.59 -14.12
N GLU A 56 -15.75 5.51 -13.12
CA GLU A 56 -16.70 6.60 -12.79
C GLU A 56 -17.53 7.06 -14.03
N GLY A 57 -17.92 6.10 -14.88
CA GLY A 57 -18.65 6.36 -16.12
C GLY A 57 -17.85 7.03 -17.24
N ARG A 58 -16.52 7.19 -17.09
CA ARG A 58 -15.64 7.81 -18.10
C ARG A 58 -14.66 6.78 -18.67
N ILE A 59 -14.48 6.77 -19.98
CA ILE A 59 -13.44 5.97 -20.63
C ILE A 59 -12.08 6.50 -20.18
N VAL A 60 -11.23 5.58 -19.71
CA VAL A 60 -9.88 5.87 -19.22
C VAL A 60 -8.85 5.02 -19.97
N PRO A 61 -7.56 5.42 -19.98
CA PRO A 61 -6.50 4.54 -20.46
C PRO A 61 -6.47 3.22 -19.69
N SER A 62 -5.94 2.17 -20.30
CA SER A 62 -5.79 0.88 -19.61
C SER A 62 -4.97 1.06 -18.33
N PRO A 63 -5.53 0.75 -17.15
CA PRO A 63 -4.82 0.85 -15.87
C PRO A 63 -3.66 -0.15 -15.78
N LEU A 64 -3.64 -1.16 -16.66
CA LEU A 64 -2.62 -2.20 -16.70
C LEU A 64 -1.40 -1.79 -17.54
N SER A 65 -1.57 -0.94 -18.55
CA SER A 65 -0.49 -0.60 -19.48
C SER A 65 0.38 0.55 -18.97
N ARG A 66 -0.23 1.59 -18.39
CA ARG A 66 0.47 2.82 -17.97
C ARG A 66 -0.15 3.42 -16.70
N PRO A 67 -0.13 2.72 -15.56
CA PRO A 67 -0.60 3.29 -14.31
C PRO A 67 0.21 4.54 -13.94
N SER A 68 -0.47 5.56 -13.44
CA SER A 68 0.14 6.80 -12.96
C SER A 68 -0.35 7.10 -11.55
N CYS A 69 0.57 7.41 -10.64
CA CYS A 69 0.22 7.70 -9.26
C CYS A 69 -0.56 9.03 -9.17
N ARG A 70 -1.77 8.98 -8.61
CA ARG A 70 -2.66 10.15 -8.43
C ARG A 70 -2.12 11.23 -7.46
N ASN A 71 -1.01 10.95 -6.76
CA ASN A 71 -0.42 11.84 -5.78
C ASN A 71 0.91 12.49 -6.24
N CYS A 72 1.70 11.80 -7.09
CA CYS A 72 3.03 12.30 -7.47
C CYS A 72 3.40 12.07 -8.94
N ASP A 73 2.42 11.66 -9.77
CA ASP A 73 2.55 11.37 -11.20
C ASP A 73 3.65 10.36 -11.57
N GLY A 74 4.11 9.56 -10.59
CA GLY A 74 5.08 8.50 -10.82
C GLY A 74 4.45 7.33 -11.58
N HIS A 75 5.18 6.76 -12.54
CA HIS A 75 4.72 5.62 -13.35
C HIS A 75 5.14 4.25 -12.80
N VAL A 76 5.99 4.22 -11.77
CA VAL A 76 6.42 2.98 -11.13
C VAL A 76 5.38 2.59 -10.08
N VAL A 77 4.32 1.93 -10.53
CA VAL A 77 3.15 1.55 -9.73
C VAL A 77 2.98 0.04 -9.76
N ARG A 78 2.83 -0.57 -8.58
CA ARG A 78 2.47 -1.98 -8.43
C ARG A 78 0.95 -2.12 -8.46
N ILE A 79 0.46 -3.05 -9.27
CA ILE A 79 -0.97 -3.40 -9.36
C ILE A 79 -1.19 -4.73 -8.63
N MET A 80 -2.25 -4.82 -7.85
CA MET A 80 -2.61 -5.96 -7.02
C MET A 80 -4.12 -6.21 -7.11
N ARG A 81 -4.58 -7.36 -6.59
CA ARG A 81 -6.02 -7.63 -6.42
C ARG A 81 -6.68 -6.56 -5.52
N ALA A 82 -7.99 -6.37 -5.67
CA ALA A 82 -8.79 -5.53 -4.78
C ALA A 82 -8.60 -5.86 -3.28
N GLY A 83 -8.87 -4.88 -2.42
CA GLY A 83 -8.83 -5.02 -0.96
C GLY A 83 -7.45 -4.91 -0.32
N ARG A 84 -6.36 -4.83 -1.10
CA ARG A 84 -5.00 -4.81 -0.55
C ARG A 84 -4.66 -3.50 0.13
N VAL A 85 -5.17 -2.37 -0.35
CA VAL A 85 -4.96 -1.06 0.29
C VAL A 85 -5.87 -0.96 1.50
N SER A 86 -7.12 -1.42 1.40
CA SER A 86 -8.03 -1.45 2.55
C SER A 86 -7.45 -2.29 3.69
N SER A 87 -6.98 -3.51 3.45
CA SER A 87 -6.38 -4.35 4.49
C SER A 87 -5.16 -3.70 5.15
N ALA A 88 -4.29 -3.06 4.35
CA ALA A 88 -3.11 -2.36 4.89
C ALA A 88 -3.50 -1.19 5.81
N GLN A 89 -4.51 -0.40 5.41
CA GLN A 89 -5.01 0.71 6.23
C GLN A 89 -5.66 0.22 7.52
N SER A 90 -6.42 -0.88 7.48
CA SER A 90 -7.03 -1.48 8.68
C SER A 90 -5.98 -1.85 9.72
N HIS A 91 -4.91 -2.55 9.31
CA HIS A 91 -3.84 -2.93 10.24
C HIS A 91 -3.15 -1.69 10.87
N LEU A 92 -2.92 -0.63 10.10
CA LEU A 92 -2.36 0.62 10.64
C LEU A 92 -3.29 1.28 11.68
N HIS A 93 -4.60 1.16 11.49
CA HIS A 93 -5.58 1.68 12.44
C HIS A 93 -5.65 0.84 13.72
N GLU A 94 -5.68 -0.49 13.59
CA GLU A 94 -5.75 -1.44 14.70
C GLU A 94 -4.49 -1.40 15.58
N HIS A 95 -3.32 -1.16 14.99
CA HIS A 95 -2.05 -1.07 15.72
C HIS A 95 -1.84 0.27 16.42
N ARG A 96 -2.77 1.23 16.35
CA ARG A 96 -2.68 2.44 17.18
C ARG A 96 -3.00 2.02 18.62
N PRO A 97 -2.02 1.96 19.55
CA PRO A 97 -2.32 1.60 20.92
C PRO A 97 -3.24 2.70 21.44
N GLN A 98 -4.47 2.34 21.77
CA GLN A 98 -5.32 3.14 22.62
C GLN A 98 -4.62 3.18 23.97
N ARG A 99 -3.66 4.10 24.16
CA ARG A 99 -3.06 4.34 25.47
C ARG A 99 -4.24 4.74 26.37
N PRO A 100 -4.65 3.92 27.35
CA PRO A 100 -5.61 4.42 28.32
C PRO A 100 -4.89 5.57 29.02
N ALA A 101 -5.48 6.76 29.01
CA ALA A 101 -5.03 7.86 29.84
C ALA A 101 -5.30 7.48 31.31
N GLY A 102 -4.47 6.61 31.87
CA GLY A 102 -4.46 6.30 33.29
C GLY A 102 -3.89 7.51 34.06
N PRO A 103 -4.45 7.87 35.23
CA PRO A 103 -3.93 8.97 36.02
C PRO A 103 -2.51 8.65 36.48
N VAL A 104 -1.59 9.58 36.23
CA VAL A 104 -0.18 9.46 36.59
C VAL A 104 -0.05 9.69 38.10
N THR A 105 0.01 8.63 38.90
CA THR A 105 0.54 8.73 40.26
C THR A 105 2.06 8.60 40.20
N ALA A 106 2.74 9.72 40.40
CA ALA A 106 4.19 9.75 40.53
C ALA A 106 4.63 8.97 41.79
N PRO A 107 5.60 8.04 41.71
CA PRO A 107 6.18 7.45 42.91
C PRO A 107 7.20 8.44 43.50
N ALA A 108 6.92 8.86 44.74
CA ALA A 108 7.89 9.55 45.59
C ALA A 108 8.99 8.57 46.00
N SER A 109 10.24 9.05 45.92
CA SER A 109 11.45 8.40 46.38
C SER A 109 11.38 7.98 47.85
N ALA A 110 11.86 6.78 48.15
CA ALA A 110 12.46 6.42 49.43
C ALA A 110 13.46 5.27 49.21
N SER A 111 14.56 5.36 49.93
CA SER A 111 15.84 4.72 49.69
C SER A 111 16.07 3.49 50.60
N GLU A 112 17.11 2.71 50.27
CA GLU A 112 17.95 1.83 51.13
C GLU A 112 17.41 0.46 51.62
N ASN A 113 17.97 -0.64 51.10
CA ASN A 113 18.91 -1.47 51.87
C ASN A 113 19.58 -2.58 51.03
N ALA A 114 20.83 -2.86 51.39
CA ALA A 114 21.82 -3.68 50.70
C ALA A 114 21.69 -5.20 50.93
N SER A 115 22.25 -6.00 50.01
CA SER A 115 23.16 -7.13 50.30
C SER A 115 23.66 -7.78 49.00
N GLU A 116 24.99 -7.83 48.81
CA GLU A 116 25.68 -8.64 47.79
C GLU A 116 25.62 -10.16 48.11
N PRO A 117 25.99 -11.03 47.16
CA PRO A 117 27.32 -11.64 47.26
C PRO A 117 28.11 -11.73 45.94
N ALA A 118 29.42 -11.89 46.10
CA ALA A 118 30.49 -11.79 45.10
C ALA A 118 30.78 -13.12 44.33
N PRO A 119 31.93 -13.30 43.64
CA PRO A 119 32.02 -13.55 42.21
C PRO A 119 32.39 -15.00 41.83
N GLY A 120 32.04 -15.41 40.61
CA GLY A 120 32.45 -16.68 40.02
C GLY A 120 32.73 -16.51 38.54
N GLU A 121 33.97 -16.79 38.17
CA GLU A 121 34.60 -16.62 36.86
C GLU A 121 34.27 -17.74 35.86
N GLU A 122 34.59 -17.45 34.60
CA GLU A 122 35.00 -18.38 33.53
C GLU A 122 33.98 -18.97 32.52
N THR A 123 34.02 -18.33 31.33
CA THR A 123 34.39 -18.91 30.03
C THR A 123 33.34 -19.57 29.13
N ALA A 124 33.33 -19.00 27.93
CA ALA A 124 33.44 -19.65 26.63
C ALA A 124 32.16 -20.17 25.93
N ASP A 125 31.95 -19.50 24.79
CA ASP A 125 31.60 -20.10 23.51
C ASP A 125 30.20 -20.71 23.38
N ARG A 126 29.20 -19.82 23.34
CA ARG A 126 27.98 -20.11 22.58
C ARG A 126 28.21 -19.61 21.16
N LYS A 127 28.69 -20.51 20.30
CA LYS A 127 28.60 -20.37 18.85
C LYS A 127 27.14 -20.08 18.48
N ALA A 128 26.82 -18.80 18.32
CA ALA A 128 25.54 -18.35 17.84
C ALA A 128 25.41 -18.88 16.41
N GLU A 129 24.55 -19.87 16.24
CA GLU A 129 24.09 -20.30 14.94
C GLU A 129 23.59 -19.08 14.18
N ASP A 130 24.08 -18.95 12.96
CA ASP A 130 23.89 -17.85 12.03
C ASP A 130 22.42 -17.82 11.57
N GLY A 131 21.53 -17.51 12.51
CA GLY A 131 20.16 -17.13 12.22
C GLY A 131 20.27 -15.75 11.57
N HIS A 132 20.23 -15.73 10.24
CA HIS A 132 20.13 -14.51 9.45
C HIS A 132 18.94 -13.72 9.96
N HIS A 133 19.14 -12.84 10.93
CA HIS A 133 18.08 -12.12 11.60
C HIS A 133 17.57 -11.09 10.60
N TRP A 134 16.48 -11.43 9.91
CA TRP A 134 15.76 -10.51 9.04
C TRP A 134 15.20 -9.41 9.92
N HIS A 135 16.01 -8.38 10.16
CA HIS A 135 15.59 -7.25 10.96
C HIS A 135 14.59 -6.46 10.12
N LEU A 136 13.35 -6.32 10.61
CA LEU A 136 12.28 -5.59 9.90
C LEU A 136 12.70 -4.17 9.49
N SER A 137 13.66 -3.57 10.19
CA SER A 137 14.23 -2.28 9.81
C SER A 137 15.01 -2.33 8.50
N ASP A 138 15.61 -3.46 8.12
CA ASP A 138 16.35 -3.59 6.86
C ASP A 138 15.44 -3.50 5.63
N LEU A 139 14.15 -3.79 5.79
CA LEU A 139 13.13 -3.65 4.73
C LEU A 139 12.57 -2.23 4.59
N LEU A 140 12.87 -1.33 5.55
CA LEU A 140 12.34 0.04 5.59
C LEU A 140 13.30 1.09 5.01
N HIS A 141 14.44 0.69 4.47
CA HIS A 141 15.44 1.61 3.91
C HIS A 141 15.29 2.06 2.43
N PRO A 142 14.21 1.81 1.63
CA PRO A 142 14.27 2.18 0.22
C PRO A 142 14.16 3.69 -0.09
N PHE A 143 14.05 4.60 0.89
CA PHE A 143 13.77 6.03 0.59
C PHE A 143 14.63 7.06 1.34
N HIS A 144 15.95 6.89 1.37
CA HIS A 144 16.86 8.02 1.63
C HIS A 144 17.75 8.31 0.41
N ARG A 145 17.19 9.00 -0.59
CA ARG A 145 18.01 9.79 -1.53
C ARG A 145 17.89 11.25 -1.11
N LYS A 146 18.97 11.80 -0.57
CA LYS A 146 19.16 13.26 -0.43
C LYS A 146 19.03 13.88 -1.83
N ALA A 147 18.22 14.93 -1.93
CA ALA A 147 18.32 15.88 -3.03
C ALA A 147 19.36 16.95 -2.61
N ASP A 148 20.31 17.21 -3.50
CA ASP A 148 21.16 18.42 -3.49
C ASP A 148 20.33 19.69 -3.73
#